data_AF-A0A3B8SMU0-F1
#
_entry.id   AF-A0A3B8SMU0-F1
#
_cell.length_a   1.000
_cell.length_b   1.000
_cell.length_c   1.000
_cell.angle_alpha   90.00
_cell.angle_beta   90.00
_cell.angle_gamma   90.00
#
_symmetry.space_group_name_H-M   'P 1'
#
loop_
_entity.id
_entity.type
_entity.pdbx_description
1 polymer ?
#
loop_
_entity_poly.entity_id
_entity_poly.type
_entity_poly.pdbx_seq_one_letter_code
_entity_poly.pdbx_strand_id
1 'polypeptide(L)'
;NIMGRKNKILRSMITFLVTLFLLVILDNLVVVTFKMIPVFSYNIINYEDIRVYNGIGVRVWQCNKNNYSNLLVDPFYKNGYMCDADDSEAVDANSFLNSVIENYDEYKNKYIKINGKISKKTSLSFIEMQPYEESSIKVNGYVTFADNITLRILFNEENEILGNYDVYDDIIVVGQIKNMEKEGKNYVIYMSDSKVVSDVSLDEYTLTVTPSTTCRDDKSIFKSDNLNVYSHCIEDIIIDYGEKKYELSSALSSGKVKIDELYESPDNKDTNDDGDTLYMNDTYNVIVCNSLNSNDVIIGDSDMKFGDVVCERKVVE
;
A
#
# COMPACT_ATOMS: atom_id res chain seq x y z
N ASN A 1 9.80 -15.62 -64.18
CA ASN A 1 9.68 -16.42 -62.93
C ASN A 1 9.44 -15.48 -61.74
N ILE A 2 8.20 -14.99 -61.57
CA ILE A 2 7.83 -13.97 -60.55
C ILE A 2 7.72 -14.60 -59.15
N MET A 3 7.33 -15.88 -59.09
CA MET A 3 7.16 -16.64 -57.85
C MET A 3 8.51 -16.90 -57.14
N GLY A 4 9.57 -17.23 -57.88
CA GLY A 4 10.92 -17.38 -57.32
C GLY A 4 11.52 -16.08 -56.77
N ARG A 5 11.21 -14.93 -57.37
CA ARG A 5 11.69 -13.61 -56.91
C ARG A 5 10.97 -13.16 -55.63
N LYS A 6 9.64 -13.39 -55.53
CA LYS A 6 8.86 -13.16 -54.30
C LYS A 6 9.34 -14.02 -53.13
N ASN A 7 9.61 -15.31 -53.36
CA ASN A 7 10.13 -16.21 -52.32
C ASN A 7 11.54 -15.82 -51.84
N LYS A 8 12.40 -15.30 -52.73
CA LYS A 8 13.74 -14.81 -52.36
C LYS A 8 13.67 -13.53 -51.52
N ILE A 9 12.78 -12.59 -51.88
CA ILE A 9 12.55 -11.37 -51.10
C ILE A 9 11.98 -11.71 -49.73
N LEU A 10 10.98 -12.59 -49.65
CA LEU A 10 10.39 -13.03 -48.39
C LEU A 10 11.43 -13.70 -47.48
N ARG A 11 12.25 -14.62 -48.02
CA ARG A 11 13.36 -15.23 -47.27
C ARG A 11 14.35 -14.18 -46.78
N SER A 12 14.72 -13.21 -47.60
CA SER A 12 15.64 -12.13 -47.21
C SER A 12 15.07 -11.26 -46.08
N MET A 13 13.77 -10.94 -46.12
CA MET A 13 13.10 -10.21 -45.04
C MET A 13 13.09 -11.03 -43.75
N ILE A 14 12.77 -12.32 -43.83
CA ILE A 14 12.77 -13.22 -42.67
C ILE A 14 14.17 -13.31 -42.07
N THR A 15 15.21 -13.52 -42.90
CA THR A 15 16.59 -13.57 -42.41
C THR A 15 16.98 -12.27 -41.71
N PHE A 16 16.64 -11.12 -42.29
CA PHE A 16 16.91 -9.82 -41.66
C PHE A 16 16.20 -9.67 -40.30
N LEU A 17 14.92 -10.04 -40.21
CA LEU A 17 14.16 -9.99 -38.95
C LEU A 17 14.74 -10.94 -37.90
N VAL A 18 15.15 -12.15 -38.28
CA VAL A 18 15.80 -13.11 -37.36
C VAL A 18 17.13 -12.57 -36.87
N THR A 19 17.96 -11.98 -37.75
CA THR A 19 19.22 -11.38 -37.34
C THR A 19 19.00 -10.19 -36.40
N LEU A 20 18.03 -9.32 -36.69
CA LEU A 20 17.67 -8.20 -35.83
C LEU A 20 17.21 -8.69 -34.45
N PHE A 21 16.38 -9.73 -34.41
CA PHE A 21 15.91 -10.34 -33.18
C PHE A 21 17.06 -10.93 -32.34
N LEU A 22 18.01 -11.63 -32.99
CA LEU A 22 19.21 -12.14 -32.32
C LEU A 22 20.10 -11.01 -31.76
N LEU A 23 20.23 -9.88 -32.46
CA LEU A 23 20.95 -8.72 -31.97
C LEU A 23 20.29 -8.10 -30.74
N VAL A 24 18.95 -8.02 -30.72
CA VAL A 24 18.20 -7.54 -29.55
C VAL A 24 18.38 -8.49 -28.37
N ILE A 25 18.33 -9.81 -28.58
CA ILE A 25 18.60 -10.79 -27.52
C ILE A 25 20.02 -10.62 -26.97
N LEU A 26 21.02 -10.46 -27.85
CA LEU A 26 22.41 -10.29 -27.45
C LEU A 26 22.59 -9.00 -26.64
N ASP A 27 21.98 -7.89 -27.06
CA ASP A 27 21.99 -6.61 -26.34
C ASP A 27 21.40 -6.78 -24.93
N ASN A 28 20.24 -7.42 -24.80
CA ASN A 28 19.64 -7.73 -23.49
C ASN A 28 20.58 -8.56 -22.61
N LEU A 29 21.20 -9.60 -23.16
CA LEU A 29 22.13 -10.47 -22.43
C LEU A 29 23.33 -9.68 -21.89
N VAL A 30 23.92 -8.82 -22.73
CA VAL A 30 25.04 -7.95 -22.36
C VAL A 30 24.62 -6.94 -21.29
N VAL A 31 23.48 -6.27 -21.49
CA VAL A 31 22.93 -5.28 -20.55
C VAL A 31 22.69 -5.89 -19.17
N VAL A 32 22.04 -7.05 -19.11
CA VAL A 32 21.71 -7.73 -17.85
C VAL A 32 22.96 -8.27 -17.17
N THR A 33 23.89 -8.85 -17.93
CA THR A 33 25.11 -9.47 -17.36
C THR A 33 26.14 -8.44 -16.91
N PHE A 34 26.34 -7.38 -17.69
CA PHE A 34 27.40 -6.39 -17.44
C PHE A 34 26.88 -5.06 -16.90
N LYS A 35 25.58 -4.94 -16.64
CA LYS A 35 24.91 -3.71 -16.16
C LYS A 35 25.28 -2.50 -17.01
N MET A 36 24.93 -2.58 -18.29
CA MET A 36 25.24 -1.55 -19.29
C MET A 36 23.98 -0.85 -19.80
N ILE A 37 24.16 0.27 -20.50
CA ILE A 37 23.06 0.95 -21.20
C ILE A 37 22.68 0.13 -22.45
N PRO A 38 21.39 -0.15 -22.70
CA PRO A 38 20.96 -0.87 -23.88
C PRO A 38 21.19 -0.06 -25.16
N VAL A 39 21.79 -0.69 -26.17
CA VAL A 39 21.99 -0.08 -27.49
C VAL A 39 20.64 0.11 -28.18
N PHE A 40 19.74 -0.87 -28.07
CA PHE A 40 18.40 -0.81 -28.68
C PHE A 40 17.36 -0.19 -27.74
N SER A 41 17.66 1.01 -27.24
CA SER A 41 16.71 1.85 -26.51
C SER A 41 15.71 2.50 -27.48
N TYR A 42 14.41 2.28 -27.29
CA TYR A 42 13.36 2.95 -28.09
C TYR A 42 12.86 4.24 -27.43
N ASN A 43 13.08 4.41 -26.12
CA ASN A 43 12.71 5.63 -25.39
C ASN A 43 13.70 5.90 -24.25
N ILE A 44 14.12 7.16 -24.12
CA ILE A 44 14.98 7.63 -23.03
C ILE A 44 14.24 8.74 -22.27
N ILE A 45 13.88 8.47 -21.03
CA ILE A 45 13.22 9.44 -20.14
C ILE A 45 14.29 10.15 -19.32
N ASN A 46 14.22 11.47 -19.23
CA ASN A 46 15.10 12.27 -18.40
C ASN A 46 14.25 13.04 -17.37
N TYR A 47 14.59 12.90 -16.10
CA TYR A 47 13.92 13.59 -15.01
C TYR A 47 14.96 13.93 -13.94
N GLU A 48 15.07 15.20 -13.54
CA GLU A 48 16.06 15.67 -12.53
C GLU A 48 17.47 15.07 -12.72
N ASP A 49 17.97 14.24 -11.80
CA ASP A 49 19.25 13.53 -11.89
C ASP A 49 19.11 12.05 -12.35
N ILE A 50 17.92 11.66 -12.81
CA ILE A 50 17.60 10.30 -13.23
C ILE A 50 17.45 10.22 -14.74
N ARG A 51 17.96 9.14 -15.32
CA ARG A 51 17.73 8.77 -16.71
C ARG A 51 17.28 7.32 -16.80
N VAL A 52 16.23 7.07 -17.58
CA VAL A 52 15.64 5.74 -17.75
C VAL A 52 15.70 5.37 -19.23
N TYR A 53 16.40 4.28 -19.53
CA TYR A 53 16.56 3.73 -20.87
C TYR A 53 15.61 2.55 -21.04
N ASN A 54 14.61 2.70 -21.90
CA ASN A 54 13.65 1.65 -22.20
C ASN A 54 14.04 0.98 -23.51
N GLY A 55 14.50 -0.26 -23.43
CA GLY A 55 14.86 -1.12 -24.56
C GLY A 55 13.88 -2.28 -24.73
N ILE A 56 13.96 -3.00 -25.84
CA ILE A 56 13.05 -4.13 -26.06
C ILE A 56 13.39 -5.25 -25.06
N GLY A 57 12.52 -5.49 -24.07
CA GLY A 57 12.69 -6.55 -23.06
C GLY A 57 13.52 -6.17 -21.84
N VAL A 58 14.09 -4.96 -21.78
CA VAL A 58 14.85 -4.48 -20.62
C VAL A 58 14.64 -2.99 -20.40
N ARG A 59 14.64 -2.59 -19.14
CA ARG A 59 14.75 -1.19 -18.73
C ARG A 59 15.98 -1.01 -17.87
N VAL A 60 16.70 0.10 -18.07
CA VAL A 60 17.88 0.44 -17.27
C VAL A 60 17.71 1.82 -16.66
N TRP A 61 17.88 1.88 -15.35
CA TRP A 61 17.83 3.10 -14.57
C TRP A 61 19.24 3.58 -14.23
N GLN A 62 19.48 4.84 -14.53
CA GLN A 62 20.63 5.59 -14.09
C GLN A 62 20.14 6.62 -13.07
N CYS A 63 20.28 6.31 -11.77
CA CYS A 63 19.73 7.13 -10.69
C CYS A 63 20.57 8.37 -10.35
N ASN A 64 21.74 8.52 -11.00
CA ASN A 64 22.56 9.72 -10.99
C ASN A 64 23.16 9.89 -12.39
N LYS A 65 22.83 10.96 -13.11
CA LYS A 65 23.21 11.16 -14.53
C LYS A 65 24.72 11.28 -14.72
N ASN A 66 25.44 11.62 -13.66
CA ASN A 66 26.89 11.76 -13.67
C ASN A 66 27.60 10.45 -13.30
N ASN A 67 26.87 9.45 -12.79
CA ASN A 67 27.40 8.15 -12.42
C ASN A 67 26.89 7.04 -13.35
N TYR A 68 27.81 6.42 -14.10
CA TYR A 68 27.51 5.31 -15.01
C TYR A 68 27.87 3.94 -14.43
N SER A 69 28.42 3.85 -13.22
CA SER A 69 28.82 2.58 -12.61
C SER A 69 27.68 1.85 -11.90
N ASN A 70 26.64 2.57 -11.49
CA ASN A 70 25.55 2.04 -10.65
C ASN A 70 24.22 2.02 -11.41
N LEU A 71 24.19 1.30 -12.53
CA LEU A 71 22.97 1.10 -13.31
C LEU A 71 22.10 0.00 -12.67
N LEU A 72 20.82 0.28 -12.48
CA LEU A 72 19.83 -0.70 -12.05
C LEU A 72 19.15 -1.26 -13.29
N VAL A 73 19.25 -2.57 -13.50
CA VAL A 73 18.69 -3.25 -14.67
C VAL A 73 17.42 -3.98 -14.26
N ASP A 74 16.36 -3.76 -15.03
CA ASP A 74 15.04 -4.32 -14.85
C ASP A 74 14.63 -5.13 -16.10
N PRO A 75 14.96 -6.43 -16.12
CA PRO A 75 14.52 -7.31 -17.19
C PRO A 75 13.00 -7.43 -17.21
N PHE A 76 12.40 -7.29 -18.38
CA PHE A 76 10.96 -7.43 -18.60
C PHE A 76 10.06 -6.47 -17.80
N TYR A 77 10.59 -5.34 -17.32
CA TYR A 77 9.78 -4.25 -16.72
C TYR A 77 9.00 -4.67 -15.46
N LYS A 78 9.53 -5.62 -14.70
CA LYS A 78 8.86 -6.18 -13.52
C LYS A 78 8.78 -5.18 -12.37
N ASN A 79 9.83 -4.39 -12.20
CA ASN A 79 9.91 -3.45 -11.09
C ASN A 79 9.15 -2.16 -11.44
N GLY A 80 8.77 -1.38 -10.43
CA GLY A 80 8.32 0.00 -10.63
C GLY A 80 9.51 0.96 -10.72
N TYR A 81 9.35 2.14 -10.12
CA TYR A 81 10.43 3.08 -9.88
C TYR A 81 11.52 2.44 -9.01
N MET A 82 12.78 2.47 -9.47
CA MET A 82 13.88 1.75 -8.80
C MET A 82 14.90 2.64 -8.10
N CYS A 83 14.87 3.96 -8.35
CA CYS A 83 15.79 4.86 -7.69
C CYS A 83 15.37 5.12 -6.24
N ASP A 84 16.28 5.72 -5.49
CA ASP A 84 15.92 6.31 -4.21
C ASP A 84 15.00 7.52 -4.45
N ALA A 85 14.03 7.70 -3.58
CA ALA A 85 13.10 8.82 -3.60
C ALA A 85 12.87 9.38 -2.20
N ASP A 86 13.66 9.01 -1.20
CA ASP A 86 13.45 9.43 0.18
C ASP A 86 13.64 10.96 0.28
N ASP A 87 14.73 11.49 -0.30
CA ASP A 87 15.07 12.92 -0.30
C ASP A 87 14.30 13.77 -1.33
N SER A 88 13.48 13.17 -2.21
CA SER A 88 12.73 13.96 -3.20
C SER A 88 11.49 14.61 -2.58
N GLU A 89 11.19 15.84 -2.99
CA GLU A 89 10.02 16.57 -2.50
C GLU A 89 8.73 15.91 -3.00
N ALA A 90 7.82 15.64 -2.07
CA ALA A 90 6.49 15.13 -2.39
C ALA A 90 5.53 16.29 -2.68
N VAL A 91 4.81 16.20 -3.80
CA VAL A 91 3.73 17.12 -4.13
C VAL A 91 2.43 16.62 -3.50
N ASP A 92 1.68 17.50 -2.86
CA ASP A 92 0.35 17.19 -2.34
C ASP A 92 -0.63 16.82 -3.47
N ALA A 93 -1.41 15.74 -3.26
CA ALA A 93 -2.34 15.21 -4.25
C ALA A 93 -3.44 16.20 -4.62
N ASN A 94 -3.99 16.97 -3.66
CA ASN A 94 -4.99 18.00 -3.96
C ASN A 94 -4.41 19.06 -4.91
N SER A 95 -3.20 19.54 -4.60
CA SER A 95 -2.49 20.54 -5.39
C SER A 95 -2.13 20.04 -6.79
N PHE A 96 -1.64 18.80 -6.90
CA PHE A 96 -1.36 18.16 -8.18
C PHE A 96 -2.62 17.99 -9.03
N LEU A 97 -3.68 17.40 -8.47
CA LEU A 97 -4.91 17.11 -9.19
C LEU A 97 -5.66 18.36 -9.64
N ASN A 98 -5.53 19.47 -8.90
CA ASN A 98 -6.09 20.76 -9.31
C ASN A 98 -5.35 21.41 -10.48
N SER A 99 -4.06 21.10 -10.68
CA SER A 99 -3.22 21.76 -11.70
C SER A 99 -2.95 20.91 -12.94
N VAL A 100 -3.01 19.58 -12.82
CA VAL A 100 -2.60 18.64 -13.89
C VAL A 100 -3.47 18.72 -15.13
N ILE A 101 -4.76 19.07 -15.03
CA ILE A 101 -5.67 19.14 -16.19
C ILE A 101 -5.19 20.20 -17.19
N GLU A 102 -4.81 21.38 -16.68
CA GLU A 102 -4.39 22.51 -17.51
C GLU A 102 -2.93 22.38 -17.98
N ASN A 103 -2.09 21.68 -17.20
CA ASN A 103 -0.65 21.60 -17.40
C ASN A 103 -0.16 20.18 -17.72
N TYR A 104 -1.02 19.32 -18.24
CA TYR A 104 -0.73 17.89 -18.41
C TYR A 104 0.55 17.61 -19.21
N ASP A 105 0.81 18.39 -20.26
CA ASP A 105 2.01 18.23 -21.09
C ASP A 105 3.31 18.45 -20.30
N GLU A 106 3.26 19.22 -19.20
CA GLU A 106 4.40 19.40 -18.31
C GLU A 106 4.66 18.17 -17.44
N TYR A 107 3.63 17.37 -17.13
CA TYR A 107 3.75 16.18 -16.30
C TYR A 107 3.93 14.90 -17.12
N LYS A 108 3.47 14.90 -18.37
CA LYS A 108 3.48 13.72 -19.23
C LYS A 108 4.89 13.13 -19.35
N ASN A 109 4.97 11.83 -19.10
CA ASN A 109 6.19 11.03 -19.07
C ASN A 109 7.23 11.45 -18.01
N LYS A 110 6.88 12.28 -17.03
CA LYS A 110 7.74 12.57 -15.87
C LYS A 110 7.41 11.69 -14.69
N TYR A 111 8.44 11.41 -13.88
CA TYR A 111 8.25 10.82 -12.56
C TYR A 111 7.88 11.93 -11.58
N ILE A 112 6.96 11.66 -10.68
CA ILE A 112 6.54 12.59 -9.63
C ILE A 112 6.29 11.80 -8.35
N LYS A 113 6.74 12.34 -7.22
CA LYS A 113 6.43 11.83 -5.88
C LYS A 113 5.20 12.60 -5.39
N ILE A 114 4.14 11.88 -5.06
CA ILE A 114 2.86 12.43 -4.63
C ILE A 114 2.54 11.90 -3.23
N ASN A 115 2.18 12.81 -2.33
CA ASN A 115 1.59 12.50 -1.03
C ASN A 115 0.08 12.73 -1.10
N GLY A 116 -0.74 11.78 -0.66
CA GLY A 116 -2.18 11.96 -0.58
C GLY A 116 -2.88 10.79 0.09
N LYS A 117 -4.22 10.90 0.18
CA LYS A 117 -5.08 9.86 0.78
C LYS A 117 -5.58 8.87 -0.26
N ILE A 118 -5.64 7.61 0.13
CA ILE A 118 -6.21 6.54 -0.70
C ILE A 118 -7.72 6.71 -0.75
N SER A 119 -8.25 6.96 -1.94
CA SER A 119 -9.70 7.01 -2.20
C SER A 119 -10.31 5.65 -2.51
N LYS A 120 -9.50 4.75 -3.09
CA LYS A 120 -9.91 3.39 -3.41
C LYS A 120 -8.70 2.47 -3.43
N LYS A 121 -8.86 1.27 -2.89
CA LYS A 121 -7.93 0.15 -2.99
C LYS A 121 -8.71 -1.06 -3.48
N THR A 122 -8.31 -1.61 -4.64
CA THR A 122 -9.02 -2.77 -5.24
C THR A 122 -8.18 -4.04 -5.20
N SER A 123 -6.85 -3.91 -5.19
CA SER A 123 -5.89 -5.00 -5.13
C SER A 123 -4.56 -4.50 -4.58
N LEU A 124 -3.57 -5.40 -4.47
CA LEU A 124 -2.18 -5.05 -4.17
C LEU A 124 -1.43 -4.45 -5.38
N SER A 125 -2.08 -4.22 -6.51
CA SER A 125 -1.46 -3.64 -7.70
C SER A 125 -2.07 -2.30 -8.11
N PHE A 126 -3.04 -1.81 -7.33
CA PHE A 126 -3.93 -0.75 -7.76
C PHE A 126 -4.50 0.05 -6.59
N ILE A 127 -4.23 1.37 -6.61
CA ILE A 127 -4.90 2.34 -5.74
C ILE A 127 -5.33 3.57 -6.55
N GLU A 128 -6.31 4.31 -6.03
CA GLU A 128 -6.72 5.60 -6.57
C GLU A 128 -6.61 6.69 -5.50
N MET A 129 -6.25 7.89 -5.92
CA MET A 129 -6.35 9.12 -5.13
C MET A 129 -7.32 10.08 -5.82
N GLN A 130 -8.05 10.84 -5.02
CA GLN A 130 -8.95 11.90 -5.49
C GLN A 130 -8.68 13.15 -4.65
N PRO A 131 -9.07 14.34 -5.14
CA PRO A 131 -9.04 15.52 -4.30
C PRO A 131 -9.96 15.31 -3.08
N TYR A 132 -9.61 15.86 -1.93
CA TYR A 132 -10.38 15.66 -0.71
C TYR A 132 -10.42 16.89 0.19
N GLU A 133 -11.48 16.99 0.98
CA GLU A 133 -11.61 17.94 2.07
C GLU A 133 -11.56 17.22 3.42
N GLU A 134 -10.79 17.78 4.35
CA GLU A 134 -10.65 17.28 5.71
C GLU A 134 -12.00 17.24 6.44
N SER A 135 -12.27 16.12 7.11
CA SER A 135 -13.45 15.99 7.98
C SER A 135 -13.19 16.61 9.36
N SER A 136 -14.25 17.04 10.03
CA SER A 136 -14.17 17.35 11.47
C SER A 136 -13.87 16.11 12.31
N ILE A 137 -14.19 14.92 11.80
CA ILE A 137 -13.91 13.62 12.42
C ILE A 137 -12.51 13.18 11.96
N LYS A 138 -11.54 13.19 12.88
CA LYS A 138 -10.14 12.82 12.59
C LYS A 138 -9.84 11.33 12.76
N VAL A 139 -10.73 10.59 13.40
CA VAL A 139 -10.57 9.15 13.61
C VAL A 139 -10.70 8.42 12.26
N ASN A 140 -9.87 7.41 12.03
CA ASN A 140 -9.72 6.66 10.78
C ASN A 140 -9.34 7.51 9.55
N GLY A 141 -8.90 8.77 9.76
CA GLY A 141 -8.46 9.64 8.67
C GLY A 141 -9.55 10.03 7.66
N TYR A 142 -10.84 9.91 8.03
CA TYR A 142 -11.96 10.15 7.12
C TYR A 142 -11.89 11.51 6.43
N VAL A 143 -12.11 11.51 5.12
CA VAL A 143 -12.22 12.71 4.29
C VAL A 143 -13.36 12.56 3.28
N THR A 144 -13.80 13.68 2.73
CA THR A 144 -14.78 13.68 1.63
C THR A 144 -14.04 13.81 0.31
N PHE A 145 -14.08 12.78 -0.53
CA PHE A 145 -13.46 12.80 -1.85
C PHE A 145 -14.35 13.53 -2.88
N ALA A 146 -13.71 14.26 -3.79
CA ALA A 146 -14.34 14.88 -4.94
C ALA A 146 -14.19 14.00 -6.18
N ASP A 147 -15.29 13.71 -6.86
CA ASP A 147 -15.33 12.75 -7.97
C ASP A 147 -14.98 13.35 -9.35
N ASN A 148 -14.49 14.58 -9.41
CA ASN A 148 -14.22 15.28 -10.67
C ASN A 148 -12.92 14.84 -11.36
N ILE A 149 -11.94 14.37 -10.60
CA ILE A 149 -10.66 13.87 -11.12
C ILE A 149 -10.11 12.75 -10.23
N THR A 150 -9.48 11.76 -10.85
CA THR A 150 -8.87 10.62 -10.16
C THR A 150 -7.45 10.43 -10.65
N LEU A 151 -6.51 10.27 -9.72
CA LEU A 151 -5.18 9.72 -9.99
C LEU A 151 -5.22 8.21 -9.77
N ARG A 152 -5.08 7.45 -10.85
CA ARG A 152 -5.04 5.99 -10.85
C ARG A 152 -3.59 5.54 -10.85
N ILE A 153 -3.16 4.89 -9.77
CA ILE A 153 -1.78 4.49 -9.52
C ILE A 153 -1.66 2.98 -9.73
N LEU A 154 -0.83 2.61 -10.71
CA LEU A 154 -0.61 1.24 -11.15
C LEU A 154 0.79 0.79 -10.73
N PHE A 155 0.86 -0.38 -10.09
CA PHE A 155 2.10 -1.07 -9.77
C PHE A 155 2.35 -2.18 -10.78
N ASN A 156 3.61 -2.42 -11.13
CA ASN A 156 3.98 -3.36 -12.19
C ASN A 156 3.73 -4.83 -11.78
N GLU A 157 3.87 -5.11 -10.49
CA GLU A 157 3.52 -6.38 -9.85
C GLU A 157 2.74 -6.09 -8.55
N GLU A 158 2.20 -7.13 -7.91
CA GLU A 158 1.57 -6.99 -6.59
C GLU A 158 2.58 -6.48 -5.56
N ASN A 159 2.19 -5.42 -4.85
CA ASN A 159 2.99 -4.77 -3.84
C ASN A 159 2.41 -5.06 -2.46
N GLU A 160 3.01 -6.03 -1.75
CA GLU A 160 2.58 -6.48 -0.43
C GLU A 160 2.52 -5.34 0.60
N ILE A 161 3.33 -4.29 0.43
CA ILE A 161 3.31 -3.10 1.31
C ILE A 161 1.93 -2.44 1.30
N LEU A 162 1.22 -2.46 0.16
CA LEU A 162 -0.14 -1.92 0.08
C LEU A 162 -1.12 -2.69 0.96
N GLY A 163 -0.80 -3.92 1.37
CA GLY A 163 -1.57 -4.69 2.34
C GLY A 163 -1.82 -3.94 3.64
N ASN A 164 -0.86 -3.10 4.05
CA ASN A 164 -0.90 -2.36 5.32
C ASN A 164 -1.74 -1.07 5.25
N TYR A 165 -2.15 -0.65 4.06
CA TYR A 165 -2.89 0.59 3.83
C TYR A 165 -4.37 0.31 3.55
N ASP A 166 -5.24 1.20 4.00
CA ASP A 166 -6.67 1.21 3.68
C ASP A 166 -7.07 2.49 2.97
N VAL A 167 -8.33 2.53 2.55
CA VAL A 167 -8.96 3.79 2.15
C VAL A 167 -8.84 4.78 3.32
N TYR A 168 -8.57 6.04 2.99
CA TYR A 168 -8.30 7.17 3.89
C TYR A 168 -6.89 7.26 4.47
N ASP A 169 -6.08 6.21 4.37
CA ASP A 169 -4.68 6.28 4.80
C ASP A 169 -3.87 7.22 3.90
N ASP A 170 -2.99 7.99 4.52
CA ASP A 170 -1.97 8.78 3.83
C ASP A 170 -0.90 7.85 3.28
N ILE A 171 -0.55 8.05 2.01
CA ILE A 171 0.48 7.28 1.34
C ILE A 171 1.30 8.19 0.42
N ILE A 172 2.61 7.95 0.40
CA ILE A 172 3.52 8.63 -0.51
C ILE A 172 3.93 7.64 -1.60
N VAL A 173 3.71 8.01 -2.85
CA VAL A 173 4.00 7.19 -4.01
C VAL A 173 4.80 7.98 -5.03
N VAL A 174 5.84 7.38 -5.58
CA VAL A 174 6.54 7.89 -6.76
C VAL A 174 6.19 7.06 -7.97
N GLY A 175 5.92 7.69 -9.10
CA GLY A 175 5.62 7.00 -10.35
C GLY A 175 5.57 7.92 -11.55
N GLN A 176 5.48 7.34 -12.74
CA GLN A 176 5.46 8.09 -13.99
C GLN A 176 4.03 8.43 -14.42
N ILE A 177 3.75 9.72 -14.67
CA ILE A 177 2.50 10.13 -15.30
C ILE A 177 2.53 9.71 -16.77
N LYS A 178 1.76 8.69 -17.14
CA LYS A 178 1.76 8.11 -18.50
C LYS A 178 0.68 8.69 -19.40
N ASN A 179 -0.56 8.73 -18.91
CA ASN A 179 -1.72 9.10 -19.71
C ASN A 179 -2.72 9.93 -18.91
N MET A 180 -3.55 10.70 -19.62
CA MET A 180 -4.76 11.32 -19.10
C MET A 180 -5.92 11.00 -20.02
N GLU A 181 -7.01 10.52 -19.45
CA GLU A 181 -8.23 10.19 -20.17
C GLU A 181 -9.41 10.95 -19.59
N LYS A 182 -10.44 11.14 -20.42
CA LYS A 182 -11.70 11.72 -19.99
C LYS A 182 -12.77 10.63 -19.95
N GLU A 183 -13.22 10.28 -18.76
CA GLU A 183 -14.29 9.32 -18.52
C GLU A 183 -15.59 10.09 -18.22
N GLY A 184 -16.37 10.36 -19.27
CA GLY A 184 -17.58 11.16 -19.17
C GLY A 184 -17.28 12.62 -18.81
N LYS A 185 -17.65 13.03 -17.58
CA LYS A 185 -17.36 14.37 -17.04
C LYS A 185 -16.05 14.44 -16.25
N ASN A 186 -15.46 13.30 -15.94
CA ASN A 186 -14.33 13.20 -15.02
C ASN A 186 -13.03 12.98 -15.79
N TYR A 187 -11.91 13.35 -15.16
CA TYR A 187 -10.57 13.10 -15.69
C TYR A 187 -9.93 11.95 -14.91
N VAL A 188 -9.23 11.06 -15.61
CA VAL A 188 -8.43 10.00 -14.99
C VAL A 188 -6.99 10.17 -15.44
N ILE A 189 -6.11 10.39 -14.46
CA ILE A 189 -4.66 10.48 -14.65
C ILE A 189 -4.07 9.12 -14.32
N TYR A 190 -3.28 8.55 -15.23
CA TYR A 190 -2.63 7.26 -15.04
C TYR A 190 -1.17 7.46 -14.63
N MET A 191 -0.84 6.99 -13.44
CA MET A 191 0.52 6.82 -12.96
C MET A 191 0.89 5.34 -13.06
N SER A 192 2.04 5.03 -13.66
CA SER A 192 2.57 3.67 -13.72
C SER A 192 4.04 3.65 -13.31
N ASP A 193 4.67 2.47 -13.32
CA ASP A 193 6.04 2.32 -12.84
C ASP A 193 6.16 2.85 -11.40
N SER A 194 5.14 2.58 -10.59
CA SER A 194 4.95 3.19 -9.28
C SER A 194 5.69 2.42 -8.19
N LYS A 195 6.13 3.13 -7.14
CA LYS A 195 6.72 2.58 -5.91
C LYS A 195 6.16 3.35 -4.72
N VAL A 196 5.78 2.62 -3.68
CA VAL A 196 5.46 3.23 -2.38
C VAL A 196 6.78 3.71 -1.75
N VAL A 197 6.86 5.00 -1.46
CA VAL A 197 7.97 5.62 -0.73
C VAL A 197 7.48 5.68 0.71
N SER A 198 7.73 4.61 1.46
CA SER A 198 7.17 4.42 2.81
C SER A 198 7.51 5.59 3.72
N ASP A 199 6.54 6.08 4.50
CA ASP A 199 6.80 6.87 5.71
C ASP A 199 5.66 6.73 6.75
N VAL A 200 5.21 5.50 7.00
CA VAL A 200 4.33 5.25 8.14
C VAL A 200 4.96 4.14 8.98
N SER A 201 5.96 4.51 9.78
CA SER A 201 6.31 3.72 10.96
C SER A 201 5.08 3.77 11.89
N LEU A 202 4.44 2.62 12.06
CA LEU A 202 3.37 2.39 13.03
C LEU A 202 3.92 1.56 14.19
N ASP A 203 5.15 1.89 14.62
CA ASP A 203 5.88 1.03 15.57
C ASP A 203 5.54 1.36 17.02
N GLU A 204 5.11 2.60 17.31
CA GLU A 204 4.72 3.04 18.66
C GLU A 204 3.34 3.68 18.65
N TYR A 205 2.40 3.10 19.40
CA TYR A 205 1.07 3.67 19.64
C TYR A 205 0.74 3.74 21.13
N THR A 206 -0.23 4.59 21.43
CA THR A 206 -0.94 4.58 22.72
C THR A 206 -2.38 4.17 22.51
N LEU A 207 -2.99 3.61 23.55
CA LEU A 207 -4.37 3.14 23.51
C LEU A 207 -5.22 3.99 24.44
N THR A 208 -6.28 4.58 23.90
CA THR A 208 -7.26 5.36 24.66
C THR A 208 -8.55 4.55 24.74
N VAL A 209 -8.95 4.16 25.95
CA VAL A 209 -10.24 3.51 26.22
C VAL A 209 -11.20 4.54 26.79
N THR A 210 -12.38 4.64 26.20
CA THR A 210 -13.47 5.48 26.72
C THR A 210 -14.53 4.59 27.35
N PRO A 211 -14.69 4.60 28.69
CA PRO A 211 -15.71 3.82 29.37
C PRO A 211 -17.11 4.26 28.94
N SER A 212 -18.01 3.29 28.79
CA SER A 212 -19.42 3.54 28.49
C SER A 212 -20.15 4.07 29.72
N THR A 213 -21.01 5.07 29.53
CA THR A 213 -21.91 5.58 30.58
C THR A 213 -23.00 4.58 30.98
N THR A 214 -23.25 3.56 30.15
CA THR A 214 -24.14 2.44 30.47
C THR A 214 -23.47 1.14 30.08
N CYS A 215 -23.17 0.29 31.07
CA CYS A 215 -22.70 -1.05 30.75
C CYS A 215 -23.87 -1.90 30.25
N ARG A 216 -23.79 -2.32 28.99
CA ARG A 216 -24.72 -3.24 28.32
C ARG A 216 -23.90 -4.45 27.84
N ASP A 217 -24.59 -5.46 27.33
CA ASP A 217 -24.02 -6.68 26.76
C ASP A 217 -22.77 -6.42 25.90
N ASP A 218 -21.85 -7.38 25.90
CA ASP A 218 -20.57 -7.29 25.22
C ASP A 218 -20.74 -6.95 23.73
N LYS A 219 -20.08 -5.88 23.27
CA LYS A 219 -20.17 -5.38 21.90
C LYS A 219 -19.04 -5.97 21.06
N SER A 220 -19.38 -6.65 19.97
CA SER A 220 -18.38 -7.16 19.02
C SER A 220 -17.64 -6.01 18.34
N ILE A 221 -16.31 -6.02 18.42
CA ILE A 221 -15.39 -5.07 17.80
C ILE A 221 -14.86 -5.65 16.49
N PHE A 222 -14.43 -6.91 16.51
CA PHE A 222 -13.77 -7.59 15.40
C PHE A 222 -14.11 -9.08 15.42
N LYS A 223 -14.27 -9.71 14.25
CA LYS A 223 -14.47 -11.14 14.11
C LYS A 223 -13.70 -11.68 12.91
N SER A 224 -13.03 -12.78 13.11
CA SER A 224 -12.31 -13.56 12.09
C SER A 224 -12.41 -15.04 12.42
N ASP A 225 -11.94 -15.91 11.52
CA ASP A 225 -12.02 -17.37 11.69
C ASP A 225 -11.36 -17.86 13.01
N ASN A 226 -10.31 -17.16 13.46
CA ASN A 226 -9.46 -17.59 14.58
C ASN A 226 -9.46 -16.63 15.78
N LEU A 227 -10.20 -15.52 15.71
CA LEU A 227 -10.21 -14.50 16.76
C LEU A 227 -11.51 -13.72 16.71
N ASN A 228 -12.17 -13.59 17.86
CA ASN A 228 -13.24 -12.62 18.07
C ASN A 228 -12.80 -11.63 19.16
N VAL A 229 -13.07 -10.35 18.95
CA VAL A 229 -12.77 -9.31 19.92
C VAL A 229 -14.06 -8.61 20.31
N TYR A 230 -14.28 -8.49 21.61
CA TYR A 230 -15.44 -7.84 22.21
C TYR A 230 -15.01 -6.71 23.16
N SER A 231 -15.91 -5.75 23.35
CA SER A 231 -15.80 -4.71 24.38
C SER A 231 -16.84 -4.95 25.47
N HIS A 232 -16.42 -4.83 26.73
CA HIS A 232 -17.27 -4.84 27.91
C HIS A 232 -17.25 -3.46 28.58
N CYS A 233 -18.42 -2.87 28.81
CA CYS A 233 -18.55 -1.51 29.37
C CYS A 233 -17.69 -0.42 28.71
N ILE A 234 -17.27 -0.59 27.45
CA ILE A 234 -16.47 0.40 26.71
C ILE A 234 -17.32 0.99 25.58
N GLU A 235 -17.27 2.31 25.41
CA GLU A 235 -17.88 3.01 24.28
C GLU A 235 -16.99 2.87 23.04
N ASP A 236 -15.73 3.30 23.16
CA ASP A 236 -14.75 3.33 22.08
C ASP A 236 -13.34 2.97 22.56
N ILE A 237 -12.57 2.32 21.68
CA ILE A 237 -11.14 2.06 21.84
C ILE A 237 -10.41 2.66 20.64
N ILE A 238 -9.54 3.63 20.91
CA ILE A 238 -8.79 4.37 19.89
C ILE A 238 -7.30 4.07 20.02
N ILE A 239 -6.69 3.68 18.91
CA ILE A 239 -5.25 3.55 18.73
C ILE A 239 -4.71 4.90 18.22
N ASP A 240 -3.77 5.47 18.94
CA ASP A 240 -3.21 6.80 18.68
C ASP A 240 -1.71 6.70 18.35
N TYR A 241 -1.37 7.01 17.10
CA TYR A 241 0.00 7.12 16.57
C TYR A 241 0.43 8.60 16.47
N GLY A 242 -0.03 9.45 17.41
CA GLY A 242 0.21 10.89 17.44
C GLY A 242 -0.76 11.66 16.57
N GLU A 243 -0.41 11.88 15.30
CA GLU A 243 -1.28 12.63 14.37
C GLU A 243 -2.39 11.77 13.76
N LYS A 244 -2.23 10.44 13.80
CA LYS A 244 -3.17 9.47 13.24
C LYS A 244 -3.88 8.70 14.34
N LYS A 245 -5.20 8.59 14.23
CA LYS A 245 -6.04 7.88 15.19
C LYS A 245 -6.91 6.88 14.48
N TYR A 246 -6.98 5.66 14.99
CA TYR A 246 -7.76 4.58 14.42
C TYR A 246 -8.68 3.96 15.46
N GLU A 247 -9.90 3.61 15.07
CA GLU A 247 -10.72 2.69 15.85
C GLU A 247 -10.02 1.32 15.89
N LEU A 248 -10.08 0.64 17.03
CA LEU A 248 -9.45 -0.66 17.20
C LEU A 248 -9.95 -1.68 16.15
N SER A 249 -11.24 -1.65 15.81
CA SER A 249 -11.83 -2.52 14.77
C SER A 249 -11.13 -2.34 13.41
N SER A 250 -10.88 -1.09 13.01
CA SER A 250 -10.17 -0.75 11.78
C SER A 250 -8.71 -1.17 11.85
N ALA A 251 -8.02 -0.85 12.94
CA ALA A 251 -6.60 -1.19 13.12
C ALA A 251 -6.34 -2.71 13.11
N LEU A 252 -7.23 -3.50 13.73
CA LEU A 252 -7.16 -4.97 13.70
C LEU A 252 -7.45 -5.52 12.30
N SER A 253 -8.50 -5.01 11.64
CA SER A 253 -8.89 -5.48 10.31
C SER A 253 -7.79 -5.27 9.27
N SER A 254 -7.01 -4.20 9.43
CA SER A 254 -5.91 -3.84 8.55
C SER A 254 -4.55 -4.37 8.98
N GLY A 255 -4.48 -5.12 10.09
CA GLY A 255 -3.23 -5.62 10.64
C GLY A 255 -2.24 -4.53 11.09
N LYS A 256 -2.72 -3.30 11.36
CA LYS A 256 -1.90 -2.20 11.89
C LYS A 256 -1.52 -2.43 13.35
N VAL A 257 -2.40 -3.12 14.07
CA VAL A 257 -2.19 -3.59 15.45
C VAL A 257 -2.53 -5.06 15.48
N LYS A 258 -1.75 -5.86 16.21
CA LYS A 258 -2.14 -7.22 16.54
C LYS A 258 -2.77 -7.27 17.94
N ILE A 259 -3.75 -8.15 18.12
CA ILE A 259 -4.49 -8.20 19.39
C ILE A 259 -3.58 -8.59 20.57
N ASP A 260 -2.58 -9.44 20.33
CA ASP A 260 -1.62 -9.90 21.32
C ASP A 260 -0.73 -8.78 21.86
N GLU A 261 -0.38 -7.81 21.02
CA GLU A 261 0.36 -6.60 21.43
C GLU A 261 -0.40 -5.82 22.53
N LEU A 262 -1.73 -5.93 22.62
CA LEU A 262 -2.53 -5.27 23.67
C LEU A 262 -2.41 -5.93 25.05
N TYR A 263 -1.91 -7.16 25.13
CA TYR A 263 -1.79 -7.91 26.37
C TYR A 263 -0.42 -8.60 26.52
N GLU A 264 0.57 -8.15 25.75
CA GLU A 264 1.96 -8.66 25.80
C GLU A 264 2.77 -8.16 27.01
N SER A 265 2.22 -7.27 27.85
CA SER A 265 2.92 -6.74 29.03
C SER A 265 2.83 -7.69 30.26
N PRO A 266 3.93 -7.94 31.00
CA PRO A 266 4.19 -9.30 31.49
C PRO A 266 3.90 -9.63 32.96
N ASP A 267 3.56 -8.68 33.84
CA ASP A 267 3.70 -8.94 35.29
C ASP A 267 2.39 -9.03 36.10
N ASN A 268 1.27 -8.53 35.58
CA ASN A 268 0.00 -8.52 36.32
C ASN A 268 -1.10 -9.27 35.55
N LYS A 269 -1.16 -10.58 35.77
CA LYS A 269 -2.20 -11.44 35.20
C LYS A 269 -2.68 -12.47 36.19
N ASP A 270 -3.93 -12.86 36.06
CA ASP A 270 -4.55 -13.96 36.78
C ASP A 270 -5.17 -14.95 35.80
N THR A 271 -5.24 -16.22 36.17
CA THR A 271 -5.91 -17.27 35.39
C THR A 271 -6.95 -17.95 36.26
N ASN A 272 -8.17 -18.10 35.75
CA ASN A 272 -9.26 -18.77 36.47
C ASN A 272 -9.21 -20.31 36.31
N ASP A 273 -10.09 -21.01 37.02
CA ASP A 273 -10.16 -22.49 36.96
C ASP A 273 -10.58 -23.03 35.57
N ASP A 274 -11.26 -22.22 34.77
CA ASP A 274 -11.68 -22.54 33.39
C ASP A 274 -10.53 -22.35 32.37
N GLY A 275 -9.40 -21.77 32.80
CA GLY A 275 -8.21 -21.51 31.99
C GLY A 275 -8.23 -20.19 31.23
N ASP A 276 -9.20 -19.30 31.51
CA ASP A 276 -9.22 -17.95 30.96
C ASP A 276 -8.21 -17.07 31.71
N THR A 277 -7.55 -16.16 30.99
CA THR A 277 -6.49 -15.30 31.56
C THR A 277 -6.90 -13.84 31.50
N LEU A 278 -6.91 -13.17 32.66
CA LEU A 278 -7.10 -11.74 32.83
C LEU A 278 -5.74 -11.06 32.87
N TYR A 279 -5.49 -10.17 31.93
CA TYR A 279 -4.34 -9.27 31.86
C TYR A 279 -4.77 -7.90 32.37
N MET A 280 -4.09 -7.41 33.42
CA MET A 280 -4.45 -6.17 34.09
C MET A 280 -3.50 -5.04 33.67
N ASN A 281 -4.04 -3.98 33.07
CA ASN A 281 -3.30 -2.76 32.78
C ASN A 281 -3.89 -1.56 33.54
N ASP A 282 -3.15 -0.46 33.60
CA ASP A 282 -3.55 0.72 34.37
C ASP A 282 -4.84 1.38 33.84
N THR A 283 -5.13 1.26 32.54
CA THR A 283 -6.24 1.95 31.89
C THR A 283 -7.33 1.02 31.33
N TYR A 284 -7.02 -0.27 31.17
CA TYR A 284 -7.95 -1.27 30.65
C TYR A 284 -7.50 -2.67 31.06
N ASN A 285 -8.43 -3.60 31.11
CA ASN A 285 -8.13 -5.02 31.30
C ASN A 285 -8.49 -5.80 30.05
N VAL A 286 -7.82 -6.93 29.86
CA VAL A 286 -8.08 -7.85 28.75
C VAL A 286 -8.29 -9.26 29.30
N ILE A 287 -9.40 -9.89 28.97
CA ILE A 287 -9.63 -11.31 29.23
C ILE A 287 -9.44 -12.07 27.92
N VAL A 288 -8.46 -12.97 27.92
CA VAL A 288 -8.23 -13.93 26.84
C VAL A 288 -8.87 -15.24 27.27
N CYS A 289 -9.94 -15.63 26.57
CA CYS A 289 -10.65 -16.87 26.85
C CYS A 289 -9.79 -18.08 26.50
N ASN A 290 -9.98 -19.18 27.22
CA ASN A 290 -9.26 -20.42 26.97
C ASN A 290 -9.49 -20.90 25.53
N SER A 291 -8.41 -21.06 24.75
CA SER A 291 -8.45 -21.46 23.34
C SER A 291 -9.09 -22.82 23.07
N LEU A 292 -9.17 -23.69 24.10
CA LEU A 292 -9.91 -24.95 24.03
C LEU A 292 -11.42 -24.74 23.95
N ASN A 293 -11.92 -23.63 24.51
CA ASN A 293 -13.33 -23.31 24.64
C ASN A 293 -13.75 -22.18 23.72
N SER A 294 -12.93 -21.14 23.53
CA SER A 294 -13.26 -19.99 22.70
C SER A 294 -12.02 -19.31 22.13
N ASN A 295 -12.21 -18.58 21.03
CA ASN A 295 -11.19 -17.71 20.46
C ASN A 295 -11.48 -16.22 20.80
N ASP A 296 -12.22 -15.99 21.88
CA ASP A 296 -12.68 -14.66 22.25
C ASP A 296 -11.62 -13.93 23.09
N VAL A 297 -11.47 -12.64 22.81
CA VAL A 297 -10.72 -11.68 23.61
C VAL A 297 -11.70 -10.57 23.98
N ILE A 298 -11.81 -10.28 25.27
CA ILE A 298 -12.75 -9.29 25.79
C ILE A 298 -11.93 -8.17 26.43
N ILE A 299 -12.15 -6.93 25.98
CA ILE A 299 -11.49 -5.74 26.50
C ILE A 299 -12.50 -4.98 27.34
N GLY A 300 -12.13 -4.62 28.57
CA GLY A 300 -12.95 -3.84 29.47
C GLY A 300 -12.14 -2.72 30.12
N ASP A 301 -12.81 -1.90 30.92
CA ASP A 301 -12.11 -0.91 31.74
C ASP A 301 -11.16 -1.58 32.76
N SER A 302 -10.38 -0.77 33.46
CA SER A 302 -9.41 -1.25 34.46
C SER A 302 -10.05 -1.97 35.65
N ASP A 303 -11.37 -1.85 35.85
CA ASP A 303 -12.10 -2.47 36.95
C ASP A 303 -12.71 -3.83 36.58
N MET A 304 -12.72 -4.20 35.28
CA MET A 304 -13.26 -5.47 34.77
C MET A 304 -12.57 -6.69 35.40
N LYS A 305 -13.38 -7.68 35.78
CA LYS A 305 -12.97 -8.96 36.37
C LYS A 305 -13.63 -10.14 35.64
N PHE A 306 -13.17 -11.35 35.94
CA PHE A 306 -13.73 -12.58 35.38
C PHE A 306 -15.26 -12.73 35.53
N GLY A 307 -15.85 -12.23 36.62
CA GLY A 307 -17.28 -12.38 36.89
C GLY A 307 -18.18 -11.45 36.07
N ASP A 308 -17.58 -10.47 35.39
CA ASP A 308 -18.32 -9.42 34.68
C ASP A 308 -18.64 -9.83 33.23
N VAL A 309 -17.89 -10.80 32.68
CA VAL A 309 -17.97 -11.24 31.29
C VAL A 309 -18.11 -12.76 31.19
N VAL A 310 -18.59 -13.25 30.05
CA VAL A 310 -18.72 -14.68 29.80
C VAL A 310 -17.98 -15.04 28.52
N CYS A 311 -16.94 -15.88 28.65
CA CYS A 311 -16.31 -16.53 27.51
C CYS A 311 -17.30 -17.53 26.89
N GLU A 312 -17.77 -17.29 25.65
CA GLU A 312 -18.69 -18.20 24.98
C GLU A 312 -18.03 -19.57 24.75
N ARG A 313 -18.49 -20.61 25.45
CA ARG A 313 -17.96 -21.97 25.27
C ARG A 313 -18.43 -22.54 23.94
N LYS A 314 -17.51 -22.92 23.06
CA LYS A 314 -17.79 -23.83 21.93
C LYS A 314 -18.34 -25.13 22.51
N VAL A 315 -19.64 -25.36 22.30
CA VAL A 315 -20.20 -26.69 22.50
C VAL A 315 -19.62 -27.55 21.38
N VAL A 316 -18.63 -28.36 21.70
CA VAL A 316 -18.14 -29.40 20.81
C VAL A 316 -19.23 -30.47 20.76
N GLU A 317 -19.97 -30.55 19.65
CA GLU A 317 -20.80 -31.72 19.31
C GLU A 317 -19.95 -32.92 18.93
#